data_AF-A0A6B3NFX8-F1
#
_entry.id   AF-A0A6B3NFX8-F1
#
_cell.length_a   1.000
_cell.length_b   1.000
_cell.length_c   1.000
_cell.angle_alpha   90.00
_cell.angle_beta   90.00
_cell.angle_gamma   90.00
#
_symmetry.space_group_name_H-M   'P 1'
#
loop_
_entity.id
_entity.type
_entity.pdbx_description
1 polymer ?
#
loop_
_entity_poly.entity_id
_entity_poly.type
_entity_poly.pdbx_seq_one_letter_code
_entity_poly.pdbx_strand_id
1 'polypeptide(L)'
;MGIEIRTHLPQGKDGRRVTARSKGKVERPFRTVKEMHETLYHLHAPETEAQANEWLMHFLVHYNSRPHRSEPHSRIEDWVAHLPKSGVQSMCSWERFCTFAREPEKRRVGIDARITVDGVFYEVEPDLAGEKVVLWWGLFDKELYVEHQETRYGPYHPVGNPIPLNRYRSFKKTLTQKRADRIEVLAKKLALPQSTVGVAKLPVISENVIPFPVQSFIDPDPFGELFFANTIAAKKAIVEELVKPLAKLTPEQMAAVNSILETTLNKQEVMSQIRAYFRCSAEEE
;
A
#
# COMPACT_ATOMS: atom_id res chain seq x y z
N MET A 1 4.64 -26.96 -5.87
CA MET A 1 3.89 -26.29 -4.78
C MET A 1 2.74 -27.21 -4.36
N GLY A 2 2.98 -28.19 -3.48
CA GLY A 2 1.96 -29.14 -3.01
C GLY A 2 0.99 -28.53 -1.98
N ILE A 3 0.66 -27.26 -2.12
CA ILE A 3 -0.29 -26.54 -1.28
C ILE A 3 -1.61 -26.54 -2.03
N GLU A 4 -2.56 -27.35 -1.57
CA GLU A 4 -3.93 -27.33 -2.08
C GLU A 4 -4.58 -26.02 -1.64
N ILE A 5 -4.72 -25.06 -2.57
CA ILE A 5 -5.46 -23.83 -2.33
C ILE A 5 -6.94 -24.21 -2.19
N ARG A 6 -7.37 -24.42 -0.95
CA ARG A 6 -8.78 -24.66 -0.64
C ARG A 6 -9.51 -23.32 -0.63
N THR A 7 -10.17 -23.02 -1.74
CA THR A 7 -11.15 -21.94 -1.79
C THR A 7 -12.36 -22.31 -0.93
N HIS A 8 -13.01 -21.31 -0.33
CA HIS A 8 -14.12 -21.52 0.57
C HIS A 8 -15.30 -22.20 -0.14
N LEU A 9 -15.95 -23.16 0.53
CA LEU A 9 -17.25 -23.67 0.08
C LEU A 9 -18.33 -22.64 0.43
N PRO A 10 -19.25 -22.30 -0.51
CA PRO A 10 -20.31 -21.32 -0.26
C PRO A 10 -21.23 -21.75 0.90
N GLN A 11 -21.87 -20.75 1.52
CA GLN A 11 -22.78 -20.94 2.64
C GLN A 11 -23.88 -21.96 2.30
N GLY A 12 -24.08 -22.96 3.16
CA GLY A 12 -25.15 -23.95 3.03
C GLY A 12 -24.77 -25.29 2.37
N LYS A 13 -23.52 -25.47 1.90
CA LYS A 13 -23.10 -26.74 1.27
C LYS A 13 -22.96 -27.93 2.24
N ASP A 14 -22.80 -27.68 3.53
CA ASP A 14 -22.50 -28.70 4.57
C ASP A 14 -23.70 -28.98 5.50
N GLY A 15 -24.92 -28.71 5.00
CA GLY A 15 -26.17 -28.97 5.69
C GLY A 15 -26.29 -28.25 7.03
N ARG A 16 -26.38 -29.01 8.13
CA ARG A 16 -26.66 -28.50 9.50
C ARG A 16 -25.48 -27.86 10.20
N ARG A 17 -24.24 -28.07 9.73
CA ARG A 17 -23.04 -27.44 10.30
C ARG A 17 -22.73 -26.16 9.53
N VAL A 18 -22.56 -25.06 10.26
CA VAL A 18 -22.03 -23.81 9.69
C VAL A 18 -20.61 -24.11 9.23
N THR A 19 -20.37 -24.00 7.92
CA THR A 19 -19.04 -24.17 7.32
C THR A 19 -18.05 -23.26 8.04
N ALA A 20 -16.95 -23.84 8.52
CA ALA A 20 -15.94 -23.11 9.28
C ALA A 20 -15.30 -22.02 8.39
N ARG A 21 -15.69 -20.76 8.62
CA ARG A 21 -15.11 -19.62 7.90
C ARG A 21 -13.63 -19.50 8.27
N SER A 22 -12.77 -19.38 7.26
CA SER A 22 -11.34 -19.06 7.39
C SER A 22 -11.09 -17.85 8.30
N LYS A 23 -12.01 -16.88 8.27
CA LYS A 23 -12.03 -15.70 9.16
C LYS A 23 -11.82 -16.06 10.64
N GLY A 24 -12.46 -17.11 11.17
CA GLY A 24 -12.34 -17.47 12.59
C GLY A 24 -10.99 -18.07 13.00
N LYS A 25 -10.24 -18.64 12.06
CA LYS A 25 -8.91 -19.23 12.31
C LYS A 25 -7.81 -18.19 12.18
N VAL A 26 -7.92 -17.29 11.21
CA VAL A 26 -7.00 -16.17 11.01
C VAL A 26 -7.17 -15.11 12.10
N GLU A 27 -8.40 -14.82 12.52
CA GLU A 27 -8.67 -13.78 13.52
C GLU A 27 -8.24 -14.18 14.93
N ARG A 28 -8.21 -15.48 15.24
CA ARG A 28 -8.01 -15.95 16.61
C ARG A 28 -6.63 -15.57 17.17
N PRO A 29 -5.50 -15.79 16.46
CA PRO A 29 -4.18 -15.29 16.90
C PRO A 29 -4.15 -13.77 17.09
N PHE A 30 -4.73 -12.98 16.17
CA PHE A 30 -4.76 -11.53 16.28
C PHE A 30 -5.56 -11.07 17.49
N ARG A 31 -6.71 -11.69 17.74
CA ARG A 31 -7.50 -11.43 18.94
C ARG A 31 -6.75 -11.80 20.22
N THR A 32 -6.05 -12.93 20.26
CA THR A 32 -5.23 -13.31 21.42
C THR A 32 -4.14 -12.29 21.68
N VAL A 33 -3.41 -11.87 20.64
CA VAL A 33 -2.36 -10.83 20.75
C VAL A 33 -2.97 -9.54 21.26
N LYS A 34 -4.09 -9.10 20.69
CA LYS A 34 -4.83 -7.91 21.13
C LYS A 34 -5.20 -8.00 22.61
N GLU A 35 -5.92 -9.05 23.02
CA GLU A 35 -6.38 -9.24 24.40
C GLU A 35 -5.21 -9.28 25.40
N MET A 36 -4.12 -9.97 25.07
CA MET A 36 -2.95 -10.06 25.94
C MET A 36 -2.09 -8.80 25.96
N HIS A 37 -2.07 -8.03 24.87
CA HIS A 37 -1.26 -6.82 24.79
C HIS A 37 -1.98 -5.61 25.37
N GLU A 38 -3.27 -5.41 25.04
CA GLU A 38 -4.07 -4.29 25.53
C GLU A 38 -4.27 -4.33 27.05
N THR A 39 -4.26 -5.53 27.66
CA THR A 39 -4.31 -5.67 29.12
C THR A 39 -3.10 -5.05 29.82
N LEU A 40 -1.94 -4.94 29.14
CA LEU A 40 -0.77 -4.25 29.67
C LEU A 40 -1.01 -2.73 29.77
N TYR A 41 -1.88 -2.17 28.93
CA TYR A 41 -2.21 -0.74 28.93
C TYR A 41 -3.05 -0.31 30.13
N HIS A 42 -3.69 -1.25 30.83
CA HIS A 42 -4.39 -0.95 32.08
C HIS A 42 -3.45 -0.43 33.18
N LEU A 43 -2.18 -0.83 33.13
CA LEU A 43 -1.16 -0.37 34.07
C LEU A 43 -0.54 0.95 33.59
N HIS A 44 -0.18 0.99 32.31
CA HIS A 44 0.38 2.19 31.68
C HIS A 44 -0.01 2.23 30.21
N ALA A 45 -0.80 3.22 29.82
CA ALA A 45 -1.12 3.45 28.42
C ALA A 45 0.06 4.14 27.70
N PRO A 46 0.32 3.84 26.42
CA PRO A 46 1.32 4.57 25.65
C PRO A 46 0.88 6.03 25.46
N GLU A 47 1.82 6.96 25.56
CA GLU A 47 1.56 8.40 25.40
C GLU A 47 1.61 8.83 23.93
N THR A 48 2.33 8.07 23.09
CA THR A 48 2.52 8.36 21.67
C THR A 48 2.30 7.10 20.83
N GLU A 49 1.94 7.30 19.56
CA GLU A 49 1.82 6.20 18.59
C GLU A 49 3.14 5.43 18.43
N ALA A 50 4.27 6.14 18.39
CA ALA A 50 5.59 5.53 18.28
C ALA A 50 5.88 4.56 19.44
N GLN A 51 5.56 4.99 20.67
CA GLN A 51 5.71 4.15 21.87
C GLN A 51 4.77 2.93 21.84
N ALA A 52 3.52 3.12 21.41
CA ALA A 52 2.57 2.02 21.25
C ALA A 52 3.09 0.97 20.24
N ASN A 53 3.62 1.43 19.11
CA ASN A 53 4.20 0.57 18.08
C ASN A 53 5.44 -0.16 18.59
N GLU A 54 6.33 0.51 19.31
CA GLU A 54 7.50 -0.11 19.94
C GLU A 54 7.08 -1.23 20.90
N TRP A 55 6.12 -0.96 21.79
CA TRP A 55 5.63 -1.95 22.75
C TRP A 55 4.94 -3.14 22.09
N LEU A 56 4.17 -2.91 21.03
CA LEU A 56 3.60 -3.97 20.22
C LEU A 56 4.69 -4.84 19.59
N MET A 57 5.73 -4.23 19.01
CA MET A 57 6.85 -4.95 18.43
C MET A 57 7.56 -5.84 19.46
N HIS A 58 7.86 -5.29 20.65
CA HIS A 58 8.40 -6.07 21.76
C HIS A 58 7.52 -7.24 22.15
N PHE A 59 6.22 -6.99 22.28
CA PHE A 59 5.26 -8.01 22.64
C PHE A 59 5.21 -9.12 21.59
N LEU A 60 5.21 -8.78 20.31
CA LEU A 60 5.18 -9.73 19.19
C LEU A 60 6.44 -10.60 19.15
N VAL A 61 7.63 -10.01 19.32
CA VAL A 61 8.90 -10.76 19.38
C VAL A 61 8.86 -11.78 20.51
N HIS A 62 8.46 -11.34 21.70
CA HIS A 62 8.34 -12.23 22.86
C HIS A 62 7.24 -13.29 22.70
N TYR A 63 6.09 -12.92 22.13
CA TYR A 63 4.98 -13.85 21.90
C TYR A 63 5.37 -14.95 20.90
N ASN A 64 6.12 -14.60 19.85
CA ASN A 64 6.56 -15.54 18.82
C ASN A 64 7.75 -16.41 19.29
N SER A 65 8.57 -15.95 20.24
CA SER A 65 9.63 -16.77 20.85
C SER A 65 9.11 -17.79 21.86
N ARG A 66 7.86 -17.67 22.33
CA ARG A 66 7.25 -18.66 23.22
C ARG A 66 7.02 -20.00 22.53
N PRO A 67 6.95 -21.12 23.29
CA PRO A 67 6.73 -22.45 22.75
C PRO A 67 5.51 -22.53 21.82
N HIS A 68 5.64 -23.30 20.75
CA HIS A 68 4.56 -23.68 19.87
C HIS A 68 3.49 -24.45 20.66
N ARG A 69 2.24 -24.43 20.19
CA ARG A 69 1.12 -25.05 20.93
C ARG A 69 1.27 -26.58 21.05
N SER A 70 1.93 -27.19 20.07
CA SER A 70 1.98 -28.64 19.90
C SER A 70 3.39 -29.18 19.67
N GLU A 71 4.34 -28.33 19.30
CA GLU A 71 5.69 -28.74 18.92
C GLU A 71 6.71 -28.32 19.98
N PRO A 72 7.83 -29.05 20.14
CA PRO A 72 8.84 -28.80 21.16
C PRO A 72 9.85 -27.68 20.77
N HIS A 73 9.40 -26.68 20.02
CA HIS A 73 10.18 -25.49 19.63
C HIS A 73 9.29 -24.24 19.68
N SER A 74 9.87 -23.05 19.52
CA SER A 74 9.12 -21.79 19.47
C SER A 74 8.24 -21.68 18.21
N ARG A 75 7.28 -20.75 18.21
CA ARG A 75 6.45 -20.47 17.01
C ARG A 75 7.29 -19.94 15.85
N ILE A 76 8.30 -19.13 16.16
CA ILE A 76 9.17 -18.56 15.13
C ILE A 76 10.06 -19.63 14.50
N GLU A 77 10.62 -20.55 15.29
CA GLU A 77 11.41 -21.69 14.78
C GLU A 77 10.55 -22.61 13.91
N ASP A 78 9.31 -22.88 14.34
CA ASP A 78 8.34 -23.66 13.55
C ASP A 78 8.11 -23.01 12.18
N TRP A 79 7.85 -21.70 12.17
CA TRP A 79 7.59 -20.95 10.96
C TRP A 79 8.80 -20.94 10.02
N VAL A 80 9.99 -20.73 10.56
CA VAL A 80 11.26 -20.74 9.81
C VAL A 80 11.53 -22.12 9.19
N ALA A 81 11.28 -23.21 9.92
CA ALA A 81 11.48 -24.57 9.43
C ALA A 81 10.54 -24.94 8.26
N HIS A 82 9.36 -24.32 8.20
CA HIS A 82 8.33 -24.60 7.20
C HIS A 82 8.28 -23.60 6.04
N LEU A 83 9.30 -22.76 5.88
CA LEU A 83 9.38 -21.85 4.74
C LEU A 83 9.48 -22.62 3.40
N PRO A 84 8.88 -22.08 2.32
CA PRO A 84 9.00 -22.69 1.00
C PRO A 84 10.46 -22.70 0.54
N LYS A 85 10.90 -23.82 -0.06
CA LYS A 85 12.27 -23.96 -0.62
C LYS A 85 12.62 -22.87 -1.64
N SER A 86 11.61 -22.35 -2.32
CA SER A 86 11.72 -21.28 -3.31
C SER A 86 12.00 -19.91 -2.69
N GLY A 87 11.79 -19.78 -1.37
CA GLY A 87 11.99 -18.53 -0.66
C GLY A 87 10.73 -17.70 -0.47
N VAL A 88 10.88 -16.56 0.20
CA VAL A 88 9.83 -15.57 0.40
C VAL A 88 9.82 -14.61 -0.79
N GLN A 89 8.65 -14.17 -1.23
CA GLN A 89 8.57 -13.11 -2.24
C GLN A 89 8.99 -11.77 -1.63
N SER A 90 9.84 -11.04 -2.35
CA SER A 90 10.12 -9.64 -2.04
C SER A 90 8.85 -8.80 -2.14
N MET A 91 8.86 -7.68 -1.42
CA MET A 91 7.79 -6.70 -1.52
C MET A 91 7.81 -6.06 -2.91
N CYS A 92 6.64 -5.74 -3.46
CA CYS A 92 6.50 -4.94 -4.66
C CYS A 92 7.13 -3.54 -4.49
N SER A 93 7.34 -2.82 -5.59
CA SER A 93 7.76 -1.42 -5.53
C SER A 93 6.75 -0.57 -4.74
N TRP A 94 7.22 0.55 -4.15
CA TRP A 94 6.37 1.46 -3.39
C TRP A 94 5.21 2.00 -4.23
N GLU A 95 5.48 2.38 -5.48
CA GLU A 95 4.47 2.84 -6.43
C GLU A 95 3.40 1.78 -6.65
N ARG A 96 3.80 0.51 -6.84
CA ARG A 96 2.86 -0.60 -7.02
C ARG A 96 2.03 -0.85 -5.78
N PHE A 97 2.64 -0.80 -4.60
CA PHE A 97 1.93 -0.90 -3.33
C PHE A 97 0.87 0.19 -3.19
N CYS A 98 1.18 1.43 -3.56
CA CYS A 98 0.22 2.53 -3.58
C CYS A 98 -0.97 2.22 -4.48
N THR A 99 -0.77 1.60 -5.65
CA THR A 99 -1.89 1.22 -6.54
C THR A 99 -2.86 0.22 -5.91
N PHE A 100 -2.37 -0.72 -5.09
CA PHE A 100 -3.26 -1.67 -4.39
C PHE A 100 -4.07 -1.00 -3.28
N ALA A 101 -3.57 0.10 -2.72
CA ALA A 101 -4.26 0.89 -1.71
C ALA A 101 -5.24 1.91 -2.31
N ARG A 102 -5.33 2.01 -3.65
CA ARG A 102 -6.33 2.84 -4.32
C ARG A 102 -7.66 2.10 -4.34
N GLU A 103 -8.69 2.76 -3.85
CA GLU A 103 -10.07 2.31 -4.00
C GLU A 103 -10.75 3.26 -5.00
N PRO A 104 -10.97 2.85 -6.26
CA PRO A 104 -11.54 3.74 -7.27
C PRO A 104 -12.97 4.14 -6.87
N GLU A 105 -13.16 5.42 -6.59
CA GLU A 105 -14.45 5.98 -6.17
C GLU A 105 -15.14 6.66 -7.35
N LYS A 106 -16.41 6.32 -7.61
CA LYS A 106 -17.22 7.01 -8.63
C LYS A 106 -17.90 8.22 -8.01
N ARG A 107 -17.54 9.42 -8.47
CA ARG A 107 -18.13 10.69 -8.01
C ARG A 107 -18.62 11.53 -9.16
N ARG A 108 -19.56 12.43 -8.86
CA ARG A 108 -20.00 13.48 -9.78
C ARG A 108 -19.22 14.75 -9.47
N VAL A 109 -18.65 15.37 -10.49
CA VAL A 109 -17.97 16.66 -10.35
C VAL A 109 -19.02 17.75 -10.11
N GLY A 110 -18.70 18.71 -9.23
CA GLY A 110 -19.50 19.91 -9.04
C GLY A 110 -19.61 20.73 -10.33
N ILE A 111 -20.64 21.56 -10.43
CA ILE A 111 -20.81 22.46 -11.59
C ILE A 111 -19.74 23.57 -11.62
N ASP A 112 -19.06 23.78 -10.50
CA ASP A 112 -17.93 24.65 -10.27
C ASP A 112 -16.57 23.98 -10.58
N ALA A 113 -16.58 22.82 -11.28
CA ALA A 113 -15.39 22.04 -11.59
C ALA A 113 -14.58 21.63 -10.35
N ARG A 114 -15.26 21.38 -9.23
CA ARG A 114 -14.63 20.96 -7.97
C ARG A 114 -15.11 19.59 -7.49
N ILE A 115 -14.17 18.86 -6.89
CA ILE A 115 -14.41 17.58 -6.23
C ILE A 115 -13.91 17.66 -4.80
N THR A 116 -14.71 17.19 -3.85
CA THR A 116 -14.26 17.01 -2.46
C THR A 116 -13.93 15.56 -2.22
N VAL A 117 -12.76 15.28 -1.64
CA VAL A 117 -12.37 13.94 -1.19
C VAL A 117 -11.76 14.04 0.21
N ASP A 118 -12.29 13.24 1.16
CA ASP A 118 -12.08 13.35 2.62
C ASP A 118 -12.03 14.78 3.20
N GLY A 119 -12.91 15.66 2.70
CA GLY A 119 -12.99 17.04 3.16
C GLY A 119 -11.94 18.00 2.59
N VAL A 120 -11.09 17.52 1.68
CA VAL A 120 -10.16 18.31 0.89
C VAL A 120 -10.77 18.59 -0.49
N PHE A 121 -10.69 19.84 -0.96
CA PHE A 121 -11.20 20.22 -2.28
C PHE A 121 -10.11 20.10 -3.32
N TYR A 122 -10.47 19.67 -4.52
CA TYR A 122 -9.63 19.58 -5.71
C TYR A 122 -10.34 20.31 -6.83
N GLU A 123 -9.62 21.16 -7.55
CA GLU A 123 -10.12 21.83 -8.75
C GLU A 123 -9.69 21.00 -9.96
N VAL A 124 -10.68 20.55 -10.73
CA VAL A 124 -10.48 19.71 -11.92
C VAL A 124 -10.73 20.51 -13.19
N GLU A 125 -10.52 19.90 -14.35
CA GLU A 125 -10.79 20.57 -15.62
C GLU A 125 -12.27 20.96 -15.78
N PRO A 126 -12.57 22.15 -16.34
CA PRO A 126 -13.95 22.61 -16.55
C PRO A 126 -14.81 21.66 -17.39
N ASP A 127 -14.18 20.93 -18.33
CA ASP A 127 -14.86 19.97 -19.20
C ASP A 127 -15.43 18.76 -18.43
N LEU A 128 -14.91 18.50 -17.23
CA LEU A 128 -15.40 17.46 -16.34
C LEU A 128 -16.56 17.94 -15.46
N ALA A 129 -16.92 19.23 -15.48
CA ALA A 129 -17.95 19.79 -14.61
C ALA A 129 -19.33 19.15 -14.85
N GLY A 130 -19.93 18.62 -13.78
CA GLY A 130 -21.23 17.95 -13.84
C GLY A 130 -21.19 16.50 -14.34
N GLU A 131 -20.05 16.00 -14.80
CA GLU A 131 -19.86 14.62 -15.27
C GLU A 131 -19.65 13.62 -14.14
N LYS A 132 -19.87 12.33 -14.43
CA LYS A 132 -19.55 11.22 -13.53
C LYS A 132 -18.17 10.67 -13.87
N VAL A 133 -17.26 10.77 -12.91
CA VAL A 133 -15.85 10.41 -13.09
C VAL A 133 -15.42 9.36 -12.08
N VAL A 134 -14.35 8.64 -12.40
CA VAL A 134 -13.67 7.71 -11.48
C VAL A 134 -12.48 8.43 -10.88
N LEU A 135 -12.43 8.49 -9.55
CA LEU A 135 -11.32 9.07 -8.81
C LEU A 135 -10.27 7.99 -8.55
N TRP A 136 -9.05 8.26 -8.98
CA TRP A 136 -7.88 7.47 -8.69
C TRP A 136 -7.10 8.16 -7.57
N TRP A 137 -7.45 7.79 -6.34
CA TRP A 137 -6.84 8.29 -5.11
C TRP A 137 -6.77 7.16 -4.09
N GLY A 138 -5.74 7.18 -3.25
CA GLY A 138 -5.50 6.20 -2.21
C GLY A 138 -4.82 6.83 -1.01
N LEU A 139 -4.77 6.09 0.10
CA LEU A 139 -4.24 6.56 1.39
C LEU A 139 -2.82 7.14 1.29
N PHE A 140 -2.01 6.63 0.36
CA PHE A 140 -0.61 7.01 0.18
C PHE A 140 -0.40 8.05 -0.94
N ASP A 141 -1.43 8.38 -1.70
CA ASP A 141 -1.33 9.29 -2.84
C ASP A 141 -1.50 10.76 -2.39
N LYS A 142 -0.58 11.61 -2.84
CA LYS A 142 -0.64 13.07 -2.61
C LYS A 142 -1.37 13.81 -3.74
N GLU A 143 -1.48 13.16 -4.90
CA GLU A 143 -2.05 13.70 -6.13
C GLU A 143 -3.34 12.95 -6.46
N LEU A 144 -4.34 13.67 -6.95
CA LEU A 144 -5.60 13.09 -7.42
C LEU A 144 -5.55 12.96 -8.95
N TYR A 145 -5.87 11.77 -9.45
CA TYR A 145 -6.17 11.56 -10.86
C TYR A 145 -7.65 11.29 -11.05
N VAL A 146 -8.19 11.75 -12.17
CA VAL A 146 -9.61 11.61 -12.51
C VAL A 146 -9.72 10.94 -13.87
N GLU A 147 -10.53 9.91 -13.99
CA GLU A 147 -10.77 9.22 -15.25
C GLU A 147 -12.20 9.49 -15.72
N HIS A 148 -12.33 9.87 -16.99
CA HIS A 148 -13.58 10.08 -17.69
C HIS A 148 -13.44 9.56 -19.13
N GLN A 149 -14.37 8.71 -19.57
CA GLN A 149 -14.38 8.14 -20.93
C GLN A 149 -13.04 7.53 -21.35
N GLU A 150 -12.44 6.70 -20.47
CA GLU A 150 -11.14 6.04 -20.70
C GLU A 150 -9.94 7.00 -20.84
N THR A 151 -10.17 8.30 -20.62
CA THR A 151 -9.12 9.32 -20.60
C THR A 151 -8.83 9.72 -19.15
N ARG A 152 -7.55 9.75 -18.79
CA ARG A 152 -7.08 10.11 -17.45
C ARG A 152 -6.59 11.55 -17.43
N TYR A 153 -7.11 12.30 -16.48
CA TYR A 153 -6.85 13.71 -16.22
C TYR A 153 -6.14 13.89 -14.86
N GLY A 154 -5.32 14.93 -14.74
CA GLY A 154 -4.50 15.22 -13.55
C GLY A 154 -3.01 15.33 -13.88
N PRO A 155 -2.12 15.42 -12.87
CA PRO A 155 -2.39 15.36 -11.43
C PRO A 155 -3.05 16.63 -10.88
N TYR A 156 -4.12 16.45 -10.10
CA TYR A 156 -4.79 17.52 -9.37
C TYR A 156 -4.26 17.63 -7.94
N HIS A 157 -4.06 18.86 -7.51
CA HIS A 157 -3.55 19.21 -6.19
C HIS A 157 -4.67 19.77 -5.32
N PRO A 158 -4.59 19.61 -4.00
CA PRO A 158 -5.60 20.11 -3.10
C PRO A 158 -5.65 21.65 -3.13
N VAL A 159 -6.86 22.18 -3.34
CA VAL A 159 -7.16 23.61 -3.36
C VAL A 159 -7.85 23.98 -2.05
N GLY A 160 -7.14 24.71 -1.20
CA GLY A 160 -7.69 25.19 0.06
C GLY A 160 -6.61 25.41 1.11
N ASN A 161 -6.88 26.31 2.06
CA ASN A 161 -6.03 26.42 3.24
C ASN A 161 -6.19 25.16 4.10
N PRO A 162 -5.13 24.65 4.74
CA PRO A 162 -5.24 23.56 5.69
C PRO A 162 -6.35 23.86 6.71
N ILE A 163 -7.28 22.92 6.91
CA ILE A 163 -8.29 23.05 7.96
C ILE A 163 -7.52 23.20 9.28
N PRO A 164 -7.65 24.34 9.99
CA PRO A 164 -6.83 24.57 11.17
C PRO A 164 -7.24 23.59 12.27
N LEU A 165 -6.41 22.56 12.47
CA LEU A 165 -6.54 21.64 13.58
C LEU A 165 -6.47 22.44 14.89
N ASN A 166 -7.37 22.12 15.83
CA ASN A 166 -7.50 22.77 17.15
C ASN A 166 -8.04 24.21 17.17
N ARG A 167 -8.59 24.76 16.06
CA ARG A 167 -9.28 26.07 16.06
C ARG A 167 -10.81 25.98 16.13
N TYR A 168 -11.35 25.03 16.90
CA TYR A 168 -12.79 24.96 17.12
C TYR A 168 -13.17 25.81 18.33
N ARG A 169 -14.22 26.64 18.19
CA ARG A 169 -14.88 27.26 19.34
C ARG A 169 -15.51 26.13 20.16
N SER A 170 -14.88 25.77 21.27
CA SER A 170 -15.45 24.83 22.23
C SER A 170 -16.38 25.57 23.20
N PHE A 171 -17.46 24.89 23.60
CA PHE A 171 -18.33 25.40 24.65
C PHE A 171 -17.57 25.47 25.98
N LYS A 172 -17.98 26.38 26.86
CA LYS A 172 -17.45 26.46 28.22
C LYS A 172 -17.61 25.10 28.91
N LYS A 173 -16.52 24.55 29.45
CA LYS A 173 -16.54 23.24 30.13
C LYS A 173 -17.64 23.18 31.19
N THR A 174 -18.47 22.12 31.12
CA THR A 174 -19.53 21.87 32.11
C THR A 174 -18.94 21.46 33.46
N LEU A 175 -19.77 21.47 34.52
CA LEU A 175 -19.34 21.01 35.86
C LEU A 175 -18.87 19.55 35.85
N THR A 176 -19.52 18.69 35.06
CA THR A 176 -19.14 17.29 34.88
C THR A 176 -17.76 17.16 34.23
N GLN A 177 -17.49 17.93 33.18
CA GLN A 177 -16.17 17.94 32.53
C GLN A 177 -15.07 18.44 33.47
N LYS A 178 -15.32 19.49 34.27
CA LYS A 178 -14.37 19.95 35.30
C LYS A 178 -14.14 18.94 36.41
N ARG A 179 -15.14 18.09 36.72
CA ARG A 179 -14.99 16.99 37.67
C ARG A 179 -14.14 15.87 37.06
N ALA A 180 -14.37 15.52 35.80
CA ALA A 180 -13.55 14.56 35.07
C ALA A 180 -12.09 15.01 34.96
N ASP A 181 -11.84 16.28 34.59
CA ASP A 181 -10.49 16.87 34.56
C ASP A 181 -9.77 16.73 35.92
N ARG A 182 -10.48 16.97 37.04
CA ARG A 182 -9.93 16.81 38.40
C ARG A 182 -9.60 15.35 38.73
N ILE A 183 -10.46 14.42 38.32
CA ILE A 183 -10.20 12.98 38.49
C ILE A 183 -8.98 12.57 37.68
N GLU A 184 -8.83 13.07 36.45
CA GLU A 184 -7.67 12.80 35.59
C GLU A 184 -6.37 13.35 36.21
N VAL A 185 -6.40 14.57 36.76
CA VAL A 185 -5.25 15.15 37.48
C VAL A 185 -4.87 14.31 38.71
N LEU A 186 -5.86 13.81 39.45
CA LEU A 186 -5.63 12.90 40.58
C LEU A 186 -5.05 11.57 40.12
N ALA A 187 -5.59 10.99 39.05
CA ALA A 187 -5.09 9.75 38.47
C ALA A 187 -3.63 9.88 38.03
N LYS A 188 -3.25 11.00 37.39
CA LYS A 188 -1.84 11.29 37.02
C LYS A 188 -0.89 11.34 38.22
N LYS A 189 -1.37 11.75 39.41
CA LYS A 189 -0.58 11.72 40.65
C LYS A 189 -0.44 10.31 41.25
N LEU A 190 -1.38 9.42 40.95
CA LEU A 190 -1.40 8.04 41.42
C LEU A 190 -0.69 7.08 40.45
N ALA A 191 -0.45 7.51 39.21
CA ALA A 191 0.23 6.72 38.21
C ALA A 191 1.70 6.46 38.61
N LEU A 192 2.18 5.24 38.32
CA LEU A 192 3.58 4.88 38.52
C LEU A 192 4.47 5.71 37.58
N PRO A 193 5.61 6.25 38.05
CA PRO A 193 6.51 7.00 37.19
C PRO A 193 7.10 6.08 36.10
N GLN A 194 7.30 6.62 34.90
CA GLN A 194 7.85 5.86 33.76
C GLN A 194 9.21 5.22 34.07
N SER A 195 10.02 5.83 34.94
CA SER A 195 11.31 5.29 35.38
C SER A 195 11.24 3.95 36.12
N THR A 196 10.07 3.58 36.65
CA THR A 196 9.85 2.27 37.29
C THR A 196 9.49 1.17 36.29
N VAL A 197 8.97 1.52 35.11
CA VAL A 197 8.76 0.57 34.02
C VAL A 197 10.08 0.46 33.30
N GLY A 198 10.82 -0.62 33.54
CA GLY A 198 12.15 -0.82 32.94
C GLY A 198 12.11 -0.51 31.45
N VAL A 199 13.05 0.34 30.99
CA VAL A 199 13.22 0.62 29.57
C VAL A 199 13.65 -0.68 28.91
N ALA A 200 12.69 -1.41 28.36
CA ALA A 200 12.97 -2.57 27.56
C ALA A 200 13.65 -2.01 26.29
N LYS A 201 14.98 -2.17 26.19
CA LYS A 201 15.63 -1.94 24.92
C LYS A 201 15.06 -2.97 23.97
N LEU A 202 14.56 -2.53 22.81
CA LEU A 202 14.29 -3.44 21.70
C LEU A 202 15.48 -4.38 21.62
N PRO A 203 15.28 -5.72 21.60
CA PRO A 203 16.36 -6.57 21.17
C PRO A 203 16.80 -5.95 19.87
N VAL A 204 18.07 -5.54 19.79
CA VAL A 204 18.64 -5.16 18.51
C VAL A 204 18.36 -6.37 17.68
N ILE A 205 17.41 -6.22 16.75
CA ILE A 205 17.29 -7.14 15.64
C ILE A 205 18.62 -6.85 14.97
N SER A 206 19.67 -7.57 15.38
CA SER A 206 20.78 -7.82 14.50
C SER A 206 20.11 -8.17 13.20
N GLU A 207 20.65 -7.71 12.09
CA GLU A 207 20.28 -8.18 10.76
C GLU A 207 20.53 -9.70 10.72
N ASN A 208 19.76 -10.48 11.49
CA ASN A 208 19.49 -11.89 11.39
C ASN A 208 18.53 -11.96 10.22
N VAL A 209 19.05 -11.49 9.09
CA VAL A 209 18.85 -12.07 7.78
C VAL A 209 19.20 -13.53 8.00
N ILE A 210 18.23 -14.31 8.50
CA ILE A 210 18.25 -15.72 8.19
C ILE A 210 18.22 -15.69 6.66
N PRO A 211 19.28 -16.16 5.99
CA PRO A 211 19.44 -15.97 4.55
C PRO A 211 18.46 -16.92 3.87
N PHE A 212 17.22 -16.50 3.78
CA PHE A 212 16.23 -17.19 2.97
C PHE A 212 16.42 -16.71 1.54
N PRO A 213 16.25 -17.61 0.55
CA PRO A 213 16.11 -17.15 -0.82
C PRO A 213 14.96 -16.15 -0.87
N VAL A 214 15.18 -15.03 -1.54
CA VAL A 214 14.13 -14.03 -1.78
C VAL A 214 13.85 -14.05 -3.27
N GLN A 215 12.58 -14.23 -3.64
CA GLN A 215 12.16 -14.15 -5.02
C GLN A 215 11.78 -12.72 -5.36
N SER A 216 12.19 -12.23 -6.54
CA SER A 216 11.72 -10.94 -7.03
C SER A 216 10.20 -10.94 -7.17
N PHE A 217 9.56 -9.84 -6.75
CA PHE A 217 8.12 -9.65 -6.95
C PHE A 217 7.84 -9.66 -8.45
N ILE A 218 6.94 -10.55 -8.88
CA ILE A 218 6.47 -10.56 -10.26
C ILE A 218 5.35 -9.53 -10.31
N ASP A 219 5.58 -8.41 -10.99
CA ASP A 219 4.56 -7.37 -11.12
C ASP A 219 3.56 -7.75 -12.24
N PRO A 220 2.33 -8.20 -11.92
CA PRO A 220 1.34 -8.33 -12.97
C PRO A 220 1.00 -6.94 -13.48
N ASP A 221 0.96 -6.72 -14.79
CA ASP A 221 0.54 -5.44 -15.37
C ASP A 221 -0.92 -5.54 -15.86
N PRO A 222 -1.93 -5.56 -14.96
CA PRO A 222 -3.31 -5.81 -15.34
C PRO A 222 -3.91 -4.71 -16.21
N PHE A 223 -3.32 -3.51 -16.20
CA PHE A 223 -3.79 -2.35 -16.95
C PHE A 223 -2.89 -2.03 -18.16
N GLY A 224 -1.83 -2.81 -18.39
CA GLY A 224 -0.90 -2.59 -19.50
C GLY A 224 -0.19 -1.24 -19.42
N GLU A 225 0.07 -0.71 -18.22
CA GLU A 225 0.69 0.60 -18.01
C GLU A 225 2.21 0.53 -18.23
N LEU A 226 2.85 -0.55 -17.76
CA LEU A 226 4.30 -0.73 -17.71
C LEU A 226 4.84 -1.40 -18.97
N PHE A 227 4.10 -2.35 -19.51
CA PHE A 227 4.49 -3.14 -20.68
C PHE A 227 3.56 -2.88 -21.85
N PHE A 228 4.12 -2.89 -23.06
CA PHE A 228 3.29 -2.97 -24.26
C PHE A 228 2.61 -4.34 -24.34
N ALA A 229 1.30 -4.35 -24.59
CA ALA A 229 0.52 -5.59 -24.69
C ALA A 229 1.03 -6.55 -25.79
N ASN A 230 1.60 -6.00 -26.87
CA ASN A 230 2.23 -6.75 -27.94
C ASN A 230 3.25 -5.88 -28.70
N THR A 231 4.06 -6.51 -29.55
CA THR A 231 5.06 -5.84 -30.39
C THR A 231 4.43 -4.84 -31.37
N ILE A 232 3.18 -5.06 -31.78
CA ILE A 232 2.45 -4.18 -32.68
C ILE A 232 2.08 -2.86 -31.99
N ALA A 233 1.61 -2.92 -30.74
CA ALA A 233 1.30 -1.76 -29.92
C ALA A 233 2.55 -0.95 -29.63
N ALA A 234 3.67 -1.61 -29.36
CA ALA A 234 4.96 -0.95 -29.21
C ALA A 234 5.36 -0.22 -30.51
N LYS A 235 5.27 -0.88 -31.66
CA LYS A 235 5.54 -0.27 -32.98
C LYS A 235 4.64 0.94 -33.26
N LYS A 236 3.37 0.90 -32.87
CA LYS A 236 2.44 2.03 -33.01
C LYS A 236 2.87 3.21 -32.14
N ALA A 237 3.22 2.97 -30.88
CA ALA A 237 3.70 4.01 -29.97
C ALA A 237 5.00 4.67 -30.48
N ILE A 238 5.89 3.89 -31.09
CA ILE A 238 7.13 4.40 -31.70
C ILE A 238 6.85 5.33 -32.89
N VAL A 239 5.84 5.01 -33.71
CA VAL A 239 5.39 5.90 -34.81
C VAL A 239 4.88 7.22 -34.27
N GLU A 240 4.08 7.17 -33.20
CA GLU A 240 3.53 8.35 -32.55
C GLU A 240 4.65 9.22 -31.96
N GLU A 241 5.66 8.60 -31.34
CA GLU A 241 6.81 9.30 -30.74
C GLU A 241 7.74 9.94 -31.78
N LEU A 242 8.06 9.22 -32.87
CA LEU A 242 8.93 9.72 -33.94
C LEU A 242 8.20 10.64 -34.93
N VAL A 243 6.86 10.72 -34.84
CA VAL A 243 5.98 11.42 -35.78
C VAL A 243 6.27 11.02 -37.25
N LYS A 244 6.74 9.79 -37.46
CA LYS A 244 7.17 9.27 -38.76
C LYS A 244 6.72 7.81 -38.92
N PRO A 245 6.07 7.45 -40.05
CA PRO A 245 5.69 6.06 -40.31
C PRO A 245 6.93 5.16 -40.35
N LEU A 246 6.86 3.96 -39.75
CA LEU A 246 7.97 2.98 -39.75
C LEU A 246 8.43 2.61 -41.16
N ALA A 247 7.53 2.66 -42.15
CA ALA A 247 7.86 2.40 -43.56
C ALA A 247 8.86 3.41 -44.16
N LYS A 248 9.07 4.57 -43.53
CA LYS A 248 10.05 5.59 -43.95
C LYS A 248 11.39 5.47 -43.20
N LEU A 249 11.55 4.48 -42.34
CA LEU A 249 12.84 4.19 -41.69
C LEU A 249 13.73 3.39 -42.66
N THR A 250 15.05 3.58 -42.54
CA THR A 250 16.00 2.76 -43.28
C THR A 250 15.94 1.30 -42.78
N PRO A 251 16.35 0.31 -43.59
CA PRO A 251 16.37 -1.09 -43.15
C PRO A 251 17.21 -1.31 -41.89
N GLU A 252 18.28 -0.54 -41.71
CA GLU A 252 19.14 -0.57 -40.51
C GLU A 252 18.42 -0.01 -39.28
N GLN A 253 17.73 1.12 -39.41
CA GLN A 253 16.92 1.71 -38.33
C GLN A 253 15.78 0.76 -37.91
N MET A 254 15.14 0.09 -38.87
CA MET A 254 14.08 -0.87 -38.59
C MET A 254 14.62 -2.14 -37.91
N ALA A 255 15.83 -2.58 -38.25
CA ALA A 255 16.50 -3.70 -37.58
C ALA A 255 16.84 -3.36 -36.12
N ALA A 256 17.33 -2.14 -35.84
CA ALA A 256 17.57 -1.65 -34.49
C ALA A 256 16.30 -1.62 -33.64
N VAL A 257 15.19 -1.10 -34.18
CA VAL A 257 13.89 -1.08 -33.49
C VAL A 257 13.40 -2.50 -33.17
N ASN A 258 13.52 -3.45 -34.11
CA ASN A 258 13.12 -4.84 -33.84
C ASN A 258 13.99 -5.49 -32.76
N SER A 259 15.31 -5.23 -32.77
CA SER A 259 16.22 -5.76 -31.75
C SER A 259 15.89 -5.24 -30.34
N ILE A 260 15.53 -3.96 -30.21
CA ILE A 260 15.09 -3.36 -28.94
C ILE A 260 13.80 -4.05 -28.44
N LEU A 261 12.83 -4.25 -29.34
CA LEU A 261 11.53 -4.88 -29.00
C LEU A 261 11.64 -6.38 -28.69
N GLU A 262 12.65 -7.07 -29.21
CA GLU A 262 12.96 -8.46 -28.85
C GLU A 262 13.60 -8.57 -27.46
N THR A 263 14.30 -7.51 -27.02
CA THR A 263 14.98 -7.49 -25.73
C THR A 263 14.01 -7.14 -24.60
N THR A 264 13.20 -6.09 -24.77
CA THR A 264 12.24 -5.66 -23.75
C THR A 264 10.94 -5.12 -24.37
N LEU A 265 9.82 -5.32 -23.65
CA LEU A 265 8.53 -4.68 -23.94
C LEU A 265 8.12 -3.64 -22.89
N ASN A 266 9.05 -3.26 -22.00
CA ASN A 266 8.82 -2.21 -21.02
C ASN A 266 8.74 -0.85 -21.73
N LYS A 267 7.66 -0.11 -21.54
CA LYS A 267 7.41 1.15 -22.26
C LYS A 267 8.50 2.19 -22.03
N GLN A 268 8.94 2.37 -20.78
CA GLN A 268 9.94 3.38 -20.45
C GLN A 268 11.29 3.04 -21.08
N GLU A 269 11.70 1.78 -20.98
CA GLU A 269 12.98 1.32 -21.50
C GLU A 269 13.02 1.38 -23.03
N VAL A 270 11.99 0.86 -23.71
CA VAL A 270 11.85 0.92 -25.17
C VAL A 270 11.88 2.37 -25.66
N MET A 271 11.07 3.26 -25.07
CA MET A 271 11.04 4.66 -25.49
C MET A 271 12.36 5.38 -25.21
N SER A 272 13.04 5.07 -24.10
CA SER A 272 14.35 5.65 -23.78
C SER A 272 15.44 5.24 -24.78
N GLN A 273 15.51 3.95 -25.13
CA GLN A 273 16.51 3.41 -26.06
C GLN A 273 16.28 3.93 -27.48
N ILE A 274 15.01 4.03 -27.90
CA ILE A 274 14.65 4.60 -29.20
C ILE A 274 15.00 6.08 -29.26
N ARG A 275 14.67 6.87 -28.22
CA ARG A 275 15.10 8.27 -28.14
C ARG A 275 16.61 8.41 -28.20
N ALA A 276 17.36 7.55 -27.51
CA ALA A 276 18.82 7.58 -27.53
C ALA A 276 19.39 7.27 -28.93
N TYR A 277 18.89 6.21 -29.57
CA TYR A 277 19.32 5.81 -30.91
C TYR A 277 19.05 6.91 -31.96
N PHE A 278 17.85 7.48 -31.97
CA PHE A 278 17.48 8.51 -32.94
C PHE A 278 18.06 9.91 -32.63
N ARG A 279 18.46 10.18 -31.38
CA ARG A 279 19.25 11.38 -31.04
C ARG A 279 20.68 11.28 -31.53
N CYS A 280 21.35 10.14 -31.32
CA CYS A 280 22.71 9.93 -31.84
C CYS A 280 22.75 10.01 -33.37
N SER A 281 21.76 9.45 -34.08
CA SER A 281 21.72 9.53 -35.54
C SER A 281 21.44 10.94 -36.08
N ALA A 282 20.92 11.86 -35.27
CA ALA A 282 20.65 13.24 -35.67
C ALA A 282 21.83 14.19 -35.44
N GLU A 283 22.85 13.77 -34.67
CA GLU A 283 24.10 14.52 -34.48
C GLU A 283 25.15 14.18 -35.56
N GLU A 284 24.92 13.14 -36.37
CA GLU A 284 25.80 12.69 -37.45
C GLU A 284 25.37 13.16 -38.86
N GLU A 285 24.22 13.85 -38.98
CA GLU A 285 23.76 14.56 -40.21
C GLU A 285 24.01 16.08 -40.12
#